data_AF-A0A9E3NT01-F1
#
_entry.id   AF-A0A9E3NT01-F1
#
_cell.length_a   1.000
_cell.length_b   1.000
_cell.length_c   1.000
_cell.angle_alpha   90.00
_cell.angle_beta   90.00
_cell.angle_gamma   90.00
#
_symmetry.space_group_name_H-M   'P 1'
#
loop_
_entity.id
_entity.type
_entity.pdbx_description
1 polymer ?
#
loop_
_entity_poly.entity_id
_entity_poly.type
_entity_poly.pdbx_seq_one_letter_code
_entity_poly.pdbx_strand_id
1 'polypeptide(L)'
;MTDDKRSYTLSELTAIFASFGADDPEGWARSQLTEGINQLARFFFLREAWKLIVSHADRSWIQREREEAARAPRAPGAGSGAALERLLSTGADEGDLTEIVRATQWQLLAGFCALLDDQSQIECGGLGITWALFETDAADMPIARIDGLHESVLETDPAGLEMRSERPQ
;
A
#
# COMPACT_ATOMS: atom_id res chain seq x y z
N MET A 1 3.13 32.66 11.55
CA MET A 1 4.48 32.07 11.57
C MET A 1 4.60 31.37 10.23
N THR A 2 5.56 31.80 9.42
CA THR A 2 5.64 31.51 7.98
C THR A 2 5.75 30.00 7.71
N ASP A 3 4.77 29.50 6.96
CA ASP A 3 4.69 28.17 6.36
C ASP A 3 5.87 28.01 5.38
N ASP A 4 6.96 27.39 5.84
CA ASP A 4 8.13 27.08 5.02
C ASP A 4 7.81 25.82 4.20
N LYS A 5 6.92 25.96 3.20
CA LYS A 5 6.74 24.94 2.16
C LYS A 5 8.10 24.76 1.49
N ARG A 6 8.78 23.65 1.81
CA ARG A 6 10.01 23.26 1.12
C ARG A 6 9.74 23.26 -0.38
N SER A 7 10.31 24.24 -1.07
CA SER A 7 10.29 24.29 -2.52
C SER A 7 11.45 23.43 -3.00
N TYR A 8 11.12 22.27 -3.54
CA TYR A 8 12.12 21.39 -4.15
C TYR A 8 12.34 21.77 -5.61
N THR A 9 13.58 21.67 -6.07
CA THR A 9 13.92 21.68 -7.49
C THR A 9 13.66 20.32 -8.13
N LEU A 10 13.56 20.27 -9.47
CA LEU A 10 13.42 19.01 -10.21
C LEU A 10 14.54 18.02 -9.86
N SER A 11 15.79 18.49 -9.83
CA SER A 11 16.95 17.65 -9.52
C SER A 11 16.90 17.09 -8.10
N GLU A 12 16.42 17.86 -7.13
CA GLU A 12 16.30 17.39 -5.73
C GLU A 12 15.21 16.32 -5.61
N LEU A 13 14.03 16.54 -6.20
CA LEU A 13 12.95 15.55 -6.20
C LEU A 13 13.37 14.26 -6.91
N THR A 14 13.97 14.36 -8.10
CA THR A 14 14.47 13.20 -8.84
C THR A 14 15.46 12.39 -7.99
N ALA A 15 16.40 13.07 -7.32
CA ALA A 15 17.36 12.40 -6.43
C ALA A 15 16.67 11.71 -5.24
N ILE A 16 15.64 12.34 -4.65
CA ILE A 16 14.85 11.73 -3.57
C ILE A 16 14.15 10.48 -4.08
N PHE A 17 13.33 10.55 -5.13
CA PHE A 17 12.62 9.38 -5.66
C PHE A 17 13.57 8.25 -6.06
N ALA A 18 14.70 8.57 -6.70
CA ALA A 18 15.71 7.59 -7.07
C ALA A 18 16.32 6.90 -5.84
N SER A 19 16.62 7.66 -4.78
CA SER A 19 17.18 7.10 -3.54
C SER A 19 16.26 6.11 -2.82
N PHE A 20 14.95 6.19 -3.10
CA PHE A 20 13.94 5.28 -2.56
C PHE A 20 13.43 4.24 -3.58
N GLY A 21 14.03 4.18 -4.76
CA GLY A 21 13.78 3.14 -5.76
C GLY A 21 12.47 3.33 -6.53
N ALA A 22 12.06 4.55 -6.83
CA ALA A 22 10.99 4.79 -7.82
C ALA A 22 11.46 4.34 -9.22
N ASP A 23 10.56 3.75 -10.01
CA ASP A 23 10.87 3.25 -11.36
C ASP A 23 11.13 4.37 -12.38
N ASP A 24 10.40 5.50 -12.27
CA ASP A 24 10.63 6.73 -13.07
C ASP A 24 10.81 7.98 -12.17
N PRO A 25 11.96 8.13 -11.49
CA PRO A 25 12.17 9.21 -10.53
C PRO A 25 11.97 10.62 -11.10
N GLU A 26 12.30 10.83 -12.38
CA GLU A 26 12.12 12.13 -13.03
C GLU A 26 10.66 12.39 -13.38
N GLY A 27 9.90 11.38 -13.80
CA GLY A 27 8.46 11.47 -14.05
C GLY A 27 7.69 11.90 -12.79
N TRP A 28 7.93 11.22 -11.67
CA TRP A 28 7.38 11.59 -10.36
C TRP A 28 7.71 13.04 -9.97
N ALA A 29 8.98 13.42 -10.11
CA ALA A 29 9.46 14.77 -9.79
C ALA A 29 8.83 15.85 -10.68
N ARG A 30 8.70 15.58 -11.99
CA ARG A 30 8.11 16.51 -12.96
C ARG A 30 6.63 16.72 -12.66
N SER A 31 5.87 15.64 -12.46
CA SER A 31 4.44 15.73 -12.16
C SER A 31 4.18 16.56 -10.89
N GLN A 32 5.00 16.41 -9.84
CA GLN A 32 4.87 17.27 -8.64
C GLN A 32 4.97 18.77 -8.96
N LEU A 33 5.92 19.13 -9.82
CA LEU A 33 6.21 20.53 -10.13
C LEU A 33 5.27 21.12 -11.18
N THR A 34 4.77 20.32 -12.13
CA THR A 34 3.97 20.80 -13.26
C THR A 34 2.47 20.60 -13.08
N GLU A 35 2.05 19.57 -12.35
CA GLU A 35 0.63 19.21 -12.18
C GLU A 35 0.10 19.63 -10.80
N GLY A 36 1.00 20.03 -9.88
CA GLY A 36 0.62 20.45 -8.52
C GLY A 36 0.14 19.31 -7.63
N ILE A 37 0.46 18.07 -8.01
CA ILE A 37 0.12 16.85 -7.27
C ILE A 37 1.15 16.63 -6.15
N ASN A 38 0.70 16.19 -4.98
CA ASN A 38 1.60 15.85 -3.87
C ASN A 38 2.27 14.46 -4.07
N GLN A 39 3.12 14.37 -5.09
CA GLN A 39 3.72 13.11 -5.52
C GLN A 39 4.65 12.50 -4.46
N LEU A 40 5.39 13.32 -3.73
CA LEU A 40 6.30 12.84 -2.69
C LEU A 40 5.53 12.13 -1.58
N ALA A 41 4.44 12.73 -1.10
CA ALA A 41 3.59 12.13 -0.08
C ALA A 41 2.85 10.89 -0.62
N ARG A 42 2.35 10.94 -1.86
CA ARG A 42 1.72 9.79 -2.56
C ARG A 42 2.65 8.59 -2.59
N PHE A 43 3.87 8.79 -3.11
CA PHE A 43 4.88 7.75 -3.24
C PHE A 43 5.25 7.13 -1.89
N PHE A 44 5.54 7.94 -0.87
CA PHE A 44 5.92 7.42 0.44
C PHE A 44 4.76 6.71 1.14
N PHE A 45 3.54 7.24 1.05
CA PHE A 45 2.37 6.57 1.61
C PHE A 45 2.19 5.18 1.00
N LEU A 46 2.21 5.08 -0.34
CA LEU A 46 2.06 3.81 -1.04
C LEU A 46 3.21 2.85 -0.71
N ARG A 47 4.45 3.36 -0.68
CA ARG A 47 5.63 2.56 -0.31
C ARG A 47 5.54 2.00 1.11
N GLU A 48 5.05 2.76 2.08
CA GLU A 48 4.81 2.26 3.44
C GLU A 48 3.64 1.27 3.47
N ALA A 49 2.56 1.52 2.72
CA ALA A 49 1.42 0.61 2.62
C ALA A 49 1.82 -0.77 2.04
N TRP A 50 2.70 -0.79 1.04
CA TRP A 50 3.25 -2.02 0.46
C TRP A 50 4.01 -2.88 1.47
N LYS A 51 4.62 -2.30 2.52
CA LYS A 51 5.29 -3.08 3.58
C LYS A 51 4.31 -3.87 4.45
N LEU A 52 3.01 -3.56 4.40
CA LEU A 52 1.95 -4.30 5.09
C LEU A 52 1.52 -5.55 4.32
N ILE A 53 1.86 -5.61 3.02
CA ILE A 53 1.58 -6.77 2.18
C ILE A 53 2.70 -7.80 2.39
N VAL A 54 2.32 -9.06 2.55
CA VAL A 54 3.27 -10.18 2.66
C VAL A 54 4.18 -10.18 1.43
N SER A 55 5.49 -10.33 1.63
CA SER A 55 6.42 -10.45 0.51
C SER A 55 6.26 -11.80 -0.18
N HIS A 56 6.44 -11.84 -1.52
CA HIS A 56 6.38 -13.08 -2.30
C HIS A 56 7.42 -14.13 -1.84
N ALA A 57 8.49 -13.70 -1.17
CA ALA A 57 9.54 -14.55 -0.63
C ALA A 57 9.35 -14.88 0.87
N ASP A 58 8.46 -14.18 1.58
CA ASP A 58 8.23 -14.44 3.00
C ASP A 58 7.27 -15.62 3.17
N ARG A 59 7.73 -16.69 3.80
CA ARG A 59 6.88 -17.82 4.26
C ARG A 59 6.68 -17.84 5.76
N SER A 60 7.42 -17.02 6.50
CA SER A 60 7.39 -17.01 7.95
C SER A 60 6.06 -16.48 8.52
N TRP A 61 5.27 -15.77 7.72
CA TRP A 61 3.91 -15.34 8.10
C TRP A 61 2.98 -16.53 8.40
N ILE A 62 3.12 -17.65 7.68
CA ILE A 62 2.30 -18.85 7.87
C ILE A 62 2.52 -19.41 9.27
N GLN A 63 3.79 -19.52 9.67
CA GLN A 63 4.14 -20.01 11.00
C GLN A 63 3.67 -19.06 12.10
N ARG A 64 3.83 -17.74 11.91
CA ARG A 64 3.33 -16.74 12.86
C ARG A 64 1.81 -16.85 13.08
N GLU A 65 1.03 -16.99 12.02
CA GLU A 65 -0.42 -17.14 12.09
C GLU A 65 -0.85 -18.42 12.84
N ARG A 66 -0.14 -19.54 12.59
CA ARG A 66 -0.39 -20.81 13.28
C ARG A 66 -0.07 -20.72 14.78
N GLU A 67 1.07 -20.13 15.12
CA GLU A 67 1.48 -19.94 16.52
C GLU A 67 0.51 -19.01 17.27
N GLU A 68 0.08 -17.91 16.63
CA GLU A 68 -0.89 -16.99 17.22
C GLU A 68 -2.24 -17.68 17.47
N ALA A 69 -2.73 -18.44 16.50
CA ALA A 69 -3.97 -19.20 16.65
C ALA A 69 -3.88 -20.27 17.74
N ALA A 70 -2.73 -20.93 17.90
CA ALA A 70 -2.50 -21.89 18.99
C ALA A 70 -2.48 -21.19 20.36
N ARG A 71 -1.86 -20.02 20.45
CA ARG A 71 -1.77 -19.22 21.67
C ARG A 71 -3.12 -18.61 22.07
N ALA A 72 -3.89 -18.13 21.11
CA ALA A 72 -5.13 -17.39 21.34
C ALA A 72 -6.25 -17.82 20.34
N PRO A 73 -6.80 -19.04 20.48
CA PRO A 73 -7.69 -19.65 19.49
C PRO A 73 -9.05 -18.96 19.31
N ARG A 74 -9.36 -17.95 20.11
CA ARG A 74 -10.61 -17.16 20.04
C ARG A 74 -10.37 -15.67 19.77
N ALA A 75 -9.12 -15.25 19.52
CA ALA A 75 -8.84 -13.88 19.16
C ALA A 75 -9.39 -13.55 17.76
N PRO A 76 -9.69 -12.27 17.46
CA PRO A 76 -9.99 -11.84 16.10
C PRO A 76 -8.92 -12.34 15.12
N GLY A 77 -9.33 -12.93 14.00
CA GLY A 77 -8.42 -13.47 12.99
C GLY A 77 -7.84 -14.87 13.27
N ALA A 78 -7.97 -15.43 14.48
CA ALA A 78 -7.38 -16.74 14.84
C ALA A 78 -7.85 -17.92 13.97
N GLY A 79 -8.98 -17.77 13.26
CA GLY A 79 -9.44 -18.73 12.27
C GLY A 79 -8.45 -18.97 11.11
N SER A 80 -7.60 -17.99 10.79
CA SER A 80 -6.57 -18.07 9.74
C SER A 80 -5.56 -19.18 10.04
N GLY A 81 -4.90 -19.16 11.20
CA GLY A 81 -3.92 -20.18 11.60
C GLY A 81 -4.50 -21.59 11.64
N ALA A 82 -5.72 -21.76 12.14
CA ALA A 82 -6.40 -23.07 12.15
C ALA A 82 -6.74 -23.56 10.72
N ALA A 83 -7.06 -22.66 9.79
CA ALA A 83 -7.29 -23.01 8.39
C ALA A 83 -5.98 -23.40 7.68
N LEU A 84 -4.90 -22.64 7.92
CA LEU A 84 -3.57 -22.95 7.41
C LEU A 84 -3.10 -24.34 7.86
N GLU A 85 -3.28 -24.70 9.13
CA GLU A 85 -2.95 -26.04 9.64
C GLU A 85 -3.63 -27.14 8.83
N ARG A 86 -4.93 -27.00 8.55
CA ARG A 86 -5.70 -27.99 7.79
C ARG A 86 -5.24 -28.05 6.34
N LEU A 87 -4.97 -26.92 5.70
CA LEU A 87 -4.52 -26.87 4.31
C LEU A 87 -3.13 -27.51 4.16
N LEU A 88 -2.18 -27.17 5.03
CA LEU A 88 -0.84 -27.76 5.05
C LEU A 88 -0.89 -29.27 5.30
N SER A 89 -1.80 -29.73 6.17
CA SER A 89 -2.01 -31.16 6.43
C SER A 89 -2.49 -31.94 5.19
N THR A 90 -3.06 -31.26 4.18
CA THR A 90 -3.42 -31.87 2.88
C THR A 90 -2.29 -31.84 1.84
N GLY A 91 -1.14 -31.24 2.17
CA GLY A 91 0.00 -31.09 1.26
C GLY A 91 -0.07 -29.86 0.36
N ALA A 92 -0.83 -28.83 0.72
CA ALA A 92 -0.83 -27.56 -0.01
C ALA A 92 0.56 -26.90 0.02
N ASP A 93 0.98 -26.31 -1.10
CA ASP A 93 2.25 -25.57 -1.20
C ASP A 93 2.15 -24.23 -0.46
N GLU A 94 3.12 -23.93 0.40
CA GLU A 94 3.18 -22.65 1.13
C GLU A 94 3.35 -21.45 0.18
N GLY A 95 3.98 -21.65 -0.98
CA GLY A 95 4.11 -20.63 -2.02
C GLY A 95 2.77 -20.28 -2.64
N ASP A 96 1.97 -21.27 -3.03
CA ASP A 96 0.63 -21.03 -3.58
C ASP A 96 -0.28 -20.33 -2.56
N LEU A 97 -0.21 -20.73 -1.29
CA LEU A 97 -0.93 -20.04 -0.20
C LEU A 97 -0.47 -18.58 -0.06
N THR A 98 0.83 -18.32 -0.20
CA THR A 98 1.37 -16.97 -0.14
C THR A 98 0.91 -16.12 -1.33
N GLU A 99 0.89 -16.66 -2.55
CA GLU A 99 0.39 -15.95 -3.73
C GLU A 99 -1.08 -15.53 -3.57
N ILE A 100 -1.94 -16.44 -3.06
CA ILE A 100 -3.35 -16.14 -2.80
C ILE A 100 -3.51 -15.01 -1.78
N VAL A 101 -2.77 -15.07 -0.66
CA VAL A 101 -2.84 -14.06 0.39
C VAL A 101 -2.32 -12.72 -0.11
N ARG A 102 -1.19 -12.71 -0.83
CA ARG A 102 -0.63 -11.50 -1.46
C ARG A 102 -1.65 -10.83 -2.38
N ALA A 103 -2.26 -11.60 -3.28
CA ALA A 103 -3.26 -11.08 -4.21
C ALA A 103 -4.45 -10.47 -3.47
N THR A 104 -4.92 -11.13 -2.41
CA THR A 104 -6.05 -10.65 -1.59
C THR A 104 -5.69 -9.35 -0.83
N GLN A 105 -4.49 -9.29 -0.25
CA GLN A 105 -4.01 -8.09 0.46
C GLN A 105 -3.81 -6.90 -0.48
N TRP A 106 -3.25 -7.14 -1.67
CA TRP A 106 -3.15 -6.11 -2.70
C TRP A 106 -4.53 -5.65 -3.18
N GLN A 107 -5.48 -6.55 -3.44
CA GLN A 107 -6.84 -6.16 -3.82
C GLN A 107 -7.50 -5.28 -2.76
N LEU A 108 -7.28 -5.58 -1.48
CA LEU A 108 -7.74 -4.74 -0.38
C LEU A 108 -7.07 -3.36 -0.41
N LEU A 109 -5.75 -3.29 -0.57
CA LEU A 109 -5.03 -2.02 -0.69
C LEU A 109 -5.53 -1.19 -1.88
N ALA A 110 -5.64 -1.80 -3.06
CA ALA A 110 -6.15 -1.14 -4.26
C ALA A 110 -7.58 -0.63 -4.07
N GLY A 111 -8.43 -1.41 -3.41
CA GLY A 111 -9.79 -1.01 -3.03
C GLY A 111 -9.80 0.20 -2.08
N PHE A 112 -8.91 0.24 -1.08
CA PHE A 112 -8.75 1.39 -0.20
C PHE A 112 -8.25 2.64 -0.93
N CYS A 113 -7.27 2.50 -1.83
CA CYS A 113 -6.79 3.60 -2.65
C CYS A 113 -7.94 4.18 -3.52
N ALA A 114 -8.71 3.32 -4.18
CA ALA A 114 -9.87 3.74 -4.96
C ALA A 114 -10.93 4.43 -4.08
N LEU A 115 -11.20 3.92 -2.88
CA LEU A 115 -12.16 4.51 -1.94
C LEU A 115 -11.76 5.93 -1.46
N LEU A 116 -10.46 6.21 -1.37
CA LEU A 116 -9.94 7.52 -0.99
C LEU A 116 -9.97 8.52 -2.15
N ASP A 117 -9.79 8.05 -3.38
CA ASP A 117 -9.76 8.88 -4.59
C ASP A 117 -11.15 9.17 -5.16
N ASP A 118 -11.97 8.13 -5.37
CA ASP A 118 -13.31 8.24 -5.92
C ASP A 118 -14.38 7.80 -4.91
N GLN A 119 -15.20 8.77 -4.54
CA GLN A 119 -16.24 8.65 -3.53
C GLN A 119 -17.65 8.62 -4.14
N SER A 120 -17.75 8.54 -5.47
CA SER A 120 -19.02 8.47 -6.21
C SER A 120 -19.88 7.27 -5.82
N GLN A 121 -19.27 6.21 -5.27
CA GLN A 121 -19.93 4.97 -4.88
C GLN A 121 -20.20 4.84 -3.37
N ILE A 122 -19.92 5.87 -2.56
CA ILE A 122 -20.18 5.80 -1.12
C ILE A 122 -21.68 5.86 -0.85
N GLU A 123 -22.20 4.88 -0.11
CA GLU A 123 -23.60 4.76 0.30
C GLU A 123 -24.13 6.03 0.99
N CYS A 124 -23.32 6.66 1.85
CA CYS A 124 -23.66 7.88 2.56
C CYS A 124 -23.44 9.18 1.76
N GLY A 125 -23.16 9.12 0.46
CA GLY A 125 -22.95 10.32 -0.37
C GLY A 125 -24.11 11.31 -0.33
N GLY A 126 -25.34 10.81 -0.16
CA GLY A 126 -26.54 11.65 0.02
C GLY A 126 -26.62 12.39 1.36
N LEU A 127 -25.75 12.06 2.33
CA LEU A 127 -25.67 12.71 3.65
C LEU A 127 -24.59 13.81 3.70
N GLY A 128 -23.86 14.05 2.60
CA GLY A 128 -22.78 15.04 2.56
C GLY A 128 -21.52 14.66 3.35
N ILE A 129 -21.37 13.38 3.70
CA ILE A 129 -20.17 12.85 4.35
C ILE A 129 -19.13 12.53 3.27
N THR A 130 -17.93 13.09 3.43
CA THR A 130 -16.76 12.82 2.57
C THR A 130 -15.53 12.57 3.43
N TRP A 131 -14.51 11.94 2.87
CA TRP A 131 -13.19 11.78 3.49
C TRP A 131 -12.06 12.13 2.52
N ALA A 132 -10.83 12.23 3.00
CA ALA A 132 -9.65 12.34 2.14
C ALA A 132 -8.40 12.04 2.96
N LEU A 133 -7.33 11.69 2.28
CA LEU A 133 -6.00 11.56 2.85
C LEU A 133 -5.24 12.89 2.67
N PHE A 134 -4.53 13.33 3.71
CA PHE A 134 -3.76 14.56 3.69
C PHE A 134 -2.36 14.34 4.27
N GLU A 135 -1.39 15.05 3.71
CA GLU A 135 -0.15 15.37 4.41
C GLU A 135 -0.45 16.35 5.54
N THR A 136 0.17 16.14 6.70
CA THR A 136 0.01 17.00 7.88
C THR A 136 1.30 17.71 8.23
N ASP A 137 1.18 18.90 8.83
CA ASP A 137 2.31 19.60 9.45
C ASP A 137 2.63 19.06 10.87
N ALA A 138 3.58 19.70 11.55
CA ALA A 138 3.98 19.33 12.91
C ALA A 138 2.90 19.57 13.98
N ALA A 139 1.81 20.26 13.65
CA ALA A 139 0.66 20.49 14.51
C ALA A 139 -0.54 19.60 14.13
N ASP A 140 -0.32 18.55 13.32
CA ASP A 140 -1.33 17.64 12.78
C ASP A 140 -2.39 18.34 11.92
N MET A 141 -2.07 19.52 11.36
CA MET A 141 -2.98 20.25 10.48
C MET A 141 -2.78 19.80 9.02
N PRO A 142 -3.85 19.54 8.26
CA PRO A 142 -3.74 19.14 6.86
C PRO A 142 -3.21 20.29 5.99
N ILE A 143 -2.14 20.02 5.22
CA ILE A 143 -1.46 21.03 4.38
C ILE A 143 -1.58 20.76 2.88
N ALA A 144 -1.73 19.50 2.48
CA ALA A 144 -1.90 19.11 1.09
C ALA A 144 -2.65 17.78 1.00
N ARG A 145 -3.59 17.67 0.06
CA ARG A 145 -4.28 16.41 -0.21
C ARG A 145 -3.32 15.42 -0.85
N ILE A 146 -3.46 14.15 -0.48
CA ILE A 146 -2.85 13.02 -1.18
C ILE A 146 -3.99 12.34 -1.95
N ASP A 147 -3.95 12.45 -3.27
CA ASP A 147 -4.93 11.87 -4.21
C ASP A 147 -4.23 10.96 -5.22
N GLY A 148 -4.97 10.39 -6.18
CA GLY A 148 -4.46 9.55 -7.28
C GLY A 148 -3.69 8.32 -6.80
N LEU A 149 -3.99 7.83 -5.60
CA LEU A 149 -3.41 6.62 -5.03
C LEU A 149 -3.70 5.38 -5.88
N HIS A 150 -4.92 5.27 -6.42
CA HIS A 150 -5.33 4.10 -7.21
C HIS A 150 -4.57 4.00 -8.54
N GLU A 151 -4.17 5.13 -9.11
CA GLU A 151 -3.36 5.19 -10.35
C GLU A 151 -1.95 4.66 -10.09
N SER A 152 -1.43 4.89 -8.89
CA SER A 152 -0.04 4.63 -8.53
C SER A 152 0.20 3.36 -7.71
N VAL A 153 -0.85 2.64 -7.30
CA VAL A 153 -0.69 1.51 -6.37
C VAL A 153 0.15 0.37 -6.95
N LEU A 154 0.03 0.07 -8.24
CA LEU A 154 0.77 -1.02 -8.88
C LEU A 154 2.21 -0.64 -9.24
N GLU A 155 2.44 0.58 -9.74
CA GLU A 155 3.79 1.09 -10.08
C GLU A 155 4.69 1.27 -8.85
N THR A 156 4.12 1.20 -7.64
CA THR A 156 4.86 1.25 -6.37
C THR A 156 5.10 -0.12 -5.74
N ASP A 157 4.74 -1.21 -6.43
CA ASP A 157 5.10 -2.57 -6.01
C ASP A 157 6.62 -2.69 -5.84
N PRO A 158 7.13 -2.98 -4.62
CA PRO A 158 8.56 -3.04 -4.36
C PRO A 158 9.29 -4.14 -5.17
N ALA A 159 8.58 -5.12 -5.72
CA ALA A 159 9.15 -6.12 -6.61
C ALA A 159 9.28 -5.64 -8.07
N GLY A 160 8.64 -4.53 -8.46
CA GLY A 160 8.56 -4.08 -9.85
C GLY A 160 7.78 -5.04 -10.75
N LEU A 161 6.97 -5.91 -10.15
CA LEU A 161 6.23 -6.95 -10.86
C LEU A 161 4.75 -6.62 -11.02
N GLU A 162 4.26 -5.55 -10.41
CA GLU A 162 2.85 -5.18 -10.42
C GLU A 162 1.96 -6.36 -9.99
N MET A 163 2.34 -7.03 -8.89
CA MET A 163 1.70 -8.25 -8.39
C MET A 163 1.75 -9.49 -9.27
N ARG A 164 2.43 -9.46 -10.41
CA ARG A 164 2.60 -10.66 -11.25
C ARG A 164 3.43 -11.73 -10.53
N SER A 165 3.12 -12.99 -10.84
CA SER A 165 3.86 -14.14 -10.32
C SER A 165 5.26 -14.20 -10.92
N GLU A 166 6.27 -14.50 -10.10
CA GLU A 166 7.61 -14.86 -10.55
C GLU A 166 7.70 -16.30 -11.09
N ARG A 167 6.72 -17.16 -10.75
CA ARG A 167 6.71 -18.55 -11.16
C ARG A 167 6.30 -18.66 -12.64
N PRO A 168 7.03 -19.44 -13.47
CA PRO A 168 6.58 -19.79 -14.82
C PRO A 168 5.21 -20.50 -14.76
N GLN A 169 4.37 -20.23 -15.75
CA GLN A 169 3.08 -20.92 -15.95
C GLN A 169 3.28 -22.36 -16.44
#